data_AF-A0AAE1PJH0-F1
#
_entry.id   AF-A0AAE1PJH0-F1
#
_cell.length_a   1.000
_cell.length_b   1.000
_cell.length_c   1.000
_cell.angle_alpha   90.00
_cell.angle_beta   90.00
_cell.angle_gamma   90.00
#
_symmetry.space_group_name_H-M   'P 1'
#
loop_
_entity.id
_entity.type
_entity.pdbx_description
1 polymer ?
#
loop_
_entity_poly.entity_id
_entity_poly.type
_entity_poly.pdbx_seq_one_letter_code
_entity_poly.pdbx_strand_id
1 'polypeptide(L)'
;MRTSTLLLALLGAGLCRLGAGQLYDAIYSDNGIGWRGSYGNQDNCADSSNGAAYAYALQFKYETLDKLDKTGGNSVKLYCKDGNGTITNYVTSLEGNYGDWMGIYTCPGGGFINGFRLRVFPDQGTFGDDFAVDNIEVSCSDGTILNGMDGINPQTKHQTTGESVKVEGGVMEAVRARLRSSPERETRLNGEWGTFVYCSPGMKVAGIRTVVEQGHISDDAGLTDVTLYCI
;
A
#
# COMPACT_ATOMS: atom_id res chain seq x y z
N MET A 1 -45.28 29.63 -56.78
CA MET A 1 -44.86 28.43 -56.04
C MET A 1 -43.37 28.55 -55.74
N ARG A 2 -42.99 28.80 -54.49
CA ARG A 2 -41.59 28.92 -54.05
C ARG A 2 -41.14 27.57 -53.52
N THR A 3 -40.20 26.91 -54.17
CA THR A 3 -39.56 25.68 -53.68
C THR A 3 -38.46 26.07 -52.71
N SER A 4 -38.60 25.67 -51.45
CA SER A 4 -37.62 25.90 -50.38
C SER A 4 -36.76 24.65 -50.25
N THR A 5 -35.48 24.77 -50.63
CA THR A 5 -34.49 23.70 -50.52
C THR A 5 -34.01 23.64 -49.07
N LEU A 6 -34.37 22.58 -48.34
CA LEU A 6 -33.91 22.34 -46.98
C LEU A 6 -32.48 21.79 -47.00
N LEU A 7 -31.52 22.55 -46.47
CA LEU A 7 -30.13 22.10 -46.29
C LEU A 7 -30.07 21.23 -45.02
N LEU A 8 -29.81 19.93 -45.17
CA LEU A 8 -29.55 19.03 -44.03
C LEU A 8 -28.10 19.24 -43.56
N ALA A 9 -27.93 19.87 -42.40
CA ALA A 9 -26.63 19.93 -41.72
C ALA A 9 -26.33 18.56 -41.09
N LEU A 10 -25.34 17.85 -41.64
CA LEU A 10 -24.76 16.65 -41.02
C LEU A 10 -23.97 17.10 -39.79
N LEU A 11 -24.60 17.03 -38.61
CA LEU A 11 -23.91 17.07 -37.33
C LEU A 11 -23.06 15.81 -37.22
N GLY A 12 -21.75 15.95 -37.47
CA GLY A 12 -20.78 14.89 -37.18
C GLY A 12 -20.85 14.56 -35.70
N ALA A 13 -21.29 13.34 -35.38
CA ALA A 13 -21.18 12.80 -34.04
C ALA A 13 -19.68 12.65 -33.73
N GLY A 14 -19.12 13.63 -33.04
CA GLY A 14 -17.84 13.47 -32.38
C GLY A 14 -17.96 12.30 -31.41
N LEU A 15 -17.24 11.22 -31.70
CA LEU A 15 -16.99 10.14 -30.74
C LEU A 15 -16.20 10.75 -29.58
N CYS A 16 -16.91 11.30 -28.61
CA CYS A 16 -16.36 11.56 -27.30
C CYS A 16 -16.04 10.18 -26.73
N ARG A 17 -14.76 9.80 -26.73
CA ARG A 17 -14.29 8.64 -25.96
C ARG A 17 -14.50 8.99 -24.50
N LEU A 18 -15.66 8.64 -23.96
CA LEU A 18 -15.81 8.45 -22.52
C LEU A 18 -14.78 7.40 -22.14
N GLY A 19 -13.70 7.81 -21.47
CA GLY A 19 -12.79 6.86 -20.85
C GLY A 19 -13.61 5.97 -19.94
N ALA A 20 -13.63 4.67 -20.20
CA ALA A 20 -14.24 3.72 -19.30
C ALA A 20 -13.47 3.82 -17.97
N GLY A 21 -14.14 4.33 -16.93
CA GLY A 21 -13.55 4.35 -15.59
C GLY A 21 -13.16 2.92 -15.22
N GLN A 22 -11.91 2.72 -14.81
CA GLN A 22 -11.43 1.41 -14.40
C GLN A 22 -12.16 0.99 -13.12
N LEU A 23 -12.84 -0.16 -13.16
CA LEU A 23 -13.55 -0.69 -12.01
C LEU A 23 -12.53 -1.35 -11.07
N TYR A 24 -12.37 -0.79 -9.88
CA TYR A 24 -11.53 -1.36 -8.83
C TYR A 24 -12.34 -2.31 -7.95
N ASP A 25 -11.82 -3.51 -7.72
CA ASP A 25 -12.32 -4.47 -6.73
C ASP A 25 -11.57 -4.28 -5.40
N ALA A 26 -12.28 -3.98 -4.32
CA ALA A 26 -11.66 -3.69 -3.03
C ALA A 26 -11.53 -4.96 -2.18
N ILE A 27 -10.33 -5.22 -1.68
CA ILE A 27 -10.06 -6.28 -0.71
C ILE A 27 -9.80 -5.66 0.67
N TYR A 28 -10.50 -6.18 1.68
CA TYR A 28 -10.51 -5.69 3.05
C TYR A 28 -9.82 -6.69 3.97
N SER A 29 -9.09 -6.19 4.96
CA SER A 29 -8.58 -7.05 6.02
C SER A 29 -9.75 -7.60 6.86
N ASP A 30 -9.57 -8.76 7.48
CA ASP A 30 -10.58 -9.36 8.36
C ASP A 30 -10.43 -8.95 9.84
N ASN A 31 -9.26 -8.40 10.19
CA ASN A 31 -8.89 -8.03 11.54
C ASN A 31 -8.49 -6.56 11.71
N GLY A 32 -8.50 -5.75 10.65
CA GLY A 32 -8.31 -4.31 10.74
C GLY A 32 -9.52 -3.59 11.34
N ILE A 33 -9.27 -2.42 11.91
CA ILE A 33 -10.23 -1.69 12.75
C ILE A 33 -10.60 -0.37 12.07
N GLY A 34 -11.29 -0.47 10.93
CA GLY A 34 -11.64 0.70 10.11
C GLY A 34 -12.62 1.70 10.74
N TRP A 35 -13.19 1.43 11.92
CA TRP A 35 -14.02 2.40 12.66
C TRP A 35 -13.22 3.29 13.62
N ARG A 36 -11.98 2.91 13.93
CA ARG A 36 -11.10 3.64 14.83
C ARG A 36 -10.06 4.42 14.00
N GLY A 37 -10.21 5.73 13.95
CA GLY A 37 -9.38 6.63 13.14
C GLY A 37 -10.12 7.25 11.96
N SER A 38 -9.37 7.92 11.09
CA SER A 38 -9.89 8.61 9.91
C SER A 38 -9.41 7.92 8.64
N TYR A 39 -10.30 7.81 7.67
CA TYR A 39 -9.93 7.30 6.35
C TYR A 39 -9.11 8.34 5.59
N GLY A 40 -8.00 7.89 5.01
CA GLY A 40 -7.31 8.64 3.97
C GLY A 40 -8.08 8.67 2.65
N ASN A 41 -7.51 9.38 1.68
CA ASN A 41 -7.93 9.27 0.29
C ASN A 41 -7.45 7.94 -0.29
N GLN A 42 -8.24 7.33 -1.16
CA GLN A 42 -7.74 6.25 -2.01
C GLN A 42 -6.70 6.82 -2.97
N ASP A 43 -5.55 6.17 -3.05
CA ASP A 43 -4.48 6.49 -4.01
C ASP A 43 -4.23 5.29 -4.93
N ASN A 44 -4.01 5.57 -6.22
CA ASN A 44 -3.99 4.56 -7.28
C ASN A 44 -2.70 4.63 -8.11
N CYS A 45 -2.24 3.48 -8.59
CA CYS A 45 -1.15 3.38 -9.52
C CYS A 45 -1.51 4.15 -10.80
N ALA A 46 -0.59 5.00 -11.26
CA ALA A 46 -0.75 5.73 -12.49
C ALA A 46 -0.43 4.81 -13.67
N ASP A 47 -1.35 4.72 -14.63
CA ASP A 47 -1.12 4.03 -15.89
C ASP A 47 0.05 4.64 -16.66
N SER A 48 0.74 3.80 -17.44
CA SER A 48 1.77 4.24 -18.37
C SER A 48 1.25 4.22 -19.82
N SER A 49 2.07 4.68 -20.76
CA SER A 49 1.79 4.50 -22.19
C SER A 49 1.70 3.03 -22.63
N ASN A 50 2.20 2.10 -21.80
CA ASN A 50 2.19 0.66 -22.06
C ASN A 50 0.98 -0.05 -21.43
N GLY A 51 0.12 0.68 -20.72
CA GLY A 51 -1.08 0.16 -20.10
C GLY A 51 -1.10 0.33 -18.57
N ALA A 52 -1.95 -0.47 -17.93
CA ALA A 52 -2.19 -0.38 -16.50
C ALA A 52 -0.93 -0.71 -15.67
N ALA A 53 -0.81 -0.02 -14.54
CA ALA A 53 0.25 -0.24 -13.57
C ALA A 53 -0.27 -0.93 -12.30
N TYR A 54 0.60 -1.71 -11.67
CA TYR A 54 0.26 -2.49 -10.49
C TYR A 54 1.38 -2.42 -9.46
N ALA A 55 0.99 -2.58 -8.21
CA ALA A 55 1.90 -2.62 -7.07
C ALA A 55 2.82 -3.84 -7.17
N TYR A 56 4.13 -3.62 -6.99
CA TYR A 56 5.15 -4.67 -7.03
C TYR A 56 6.10 -4.65 -5.84
N ALA A 57 6.05 -3.61 -5.00
CA ALA A 57 6.88 -3.52 -3.81
C ALA A 57 6.10 -2.92 -2.63
N LEU A 58 6.48 -3.33 -1.43
CA LEU A 58 5.94 -2.90 -0.16
C LEU A 58 6.99 -2.10 0.62
N GLN A 59 6.58 -1.02 1.24
CA GLN A 59 7.34 -0.32 2.28
C GLN A 59 6.38 0.03 3.43
N PHE A 60 6.81 -0.25 4.66
CA PHE A 60 6.03 -0.02 5.87
C PHE A 60 6.67 1.09 6.71
N LYS A 61 5.85 1.93 7.33
CA LYS A 61 6.31 2.97 8.26
C LYS A 61 6.08 2.49 9.68
N TYR A 62 7.14 2.41 10.49
CA TYR A 62 7.09 1.83 11.83
C TYR A 62 7.95 2.64 12.80
N GLU A 63 7.53 2.74 14.05
CA GLU A 63 8.28 3.44 15.10
C GLU A 63 9.23 2.48 15.84
N THR A 64 10.53 2.79 15.79
CA THR A 64 11.56 1.93 16.41
C THR A 64 11.75 2.24 17.91
N LEU A 65 12.23 1.23 18.66
CA LEU A 65 12.26 1.13 20.13
C LEU A 65 13.11 2.18 20.90
N ASP A 66 13.62 3.20 20.21
CA ASP A 66 14.43 4.27 20.83
C ASP A 66 13.54 5.32 21.56
N LYS A 67 12.22 5.17 21.45
CA LYS A 67 11.19 5.94 22.17
C LYS A 67 10.40 5.00 23.08
N LEU A 68 9.99 5.52 24.23
CA LEU A 68 9.60 4.75 25.43
C LEU A 68 8.26 4.00 25.31
N ASP A 69 7.59 4.12 24.19
CA ASP A 69 6.27 3.61 23.84
C ASP A 69 6.35 2.77 22.55
N LYS A 70 5.68 1.61 22.57
CA LYS A 70 5.62 0.71 21.41
C LYS A 70 4.47 1.13 20.52
N THR A 71 4.67 2.15 19.71
CA THR A 71 3.68 2.59 18.74
C THR A 71 3.78 1.73 17.48
N GLY A 72 2.66 1.16 17.05
CA GLY A 72 2.61 0.21 15.94
C GLY A 72 2.95 0.83 14.57
N GLY A 73 2.54 0.13 13.52
CA GLY A 73 2.60 0.64 12.15
C GLY A 73 1.88 1.98 12.00
N ASN A 74 2.45 2.83 11.17
CA ASN A 74 1.97 4.20 10.96
C ASN A 74 1.51 4.45 9.52
N SER A 75 2.03 3.71 8.53
CA SER A 75 1.62 3.86 7.13
C SER A 75 2.14 2.70 6.26
N VAL A 76 1.54 2.54 5.09
CA VAL A 76 1.93 1.60 4.04
C VAL A 76 2.10 2.35 2.73
N LYS A 77 3.21 2.09 2.04
CA LYS A 77 3.47 2.57 0.69
C LYS A 77 3.66 1.38 -0.25
N LEU A 78 3.03 1.47 -1.42
CA LEU A 78 3.17 0.49 -2.49
C LEU A 78 3.83 1.13 -3.71
N TYR A 79 4.82 0.49 -4.29
CA TYR A 79 5.48 0.99 -5.50
C TYR A 79 4.86 0.36 -6.73
N CYS A 80 4.57 1.17 -7.74
CA CYS A 80 3.85 0.77 -8.94
C CYS A 80 4.77 0.69 -10.16
N LYS A 81 4.49 -0.27 -11.03
CA LYS A 81 5.08 -0.36 -12.37
C LYS A 81 4.09 -0.97 -13.34
N ASP A 82 4.27 -0.74 -14.63
CA ASP A 82 3.47 -1.38 -15.68
C ASP A 82 3.94 -2.81 -16.00
N GLY A 83 3.22 -3.49 -16.90
CA GLY A 83 3.54 -4.85 -17.36
C GLY A 83 4.91 -5.00 -18.05
N ASN A 84 5.50 -3.92 -18.54
CA ASN A 84 6.84 -3.90 -19.14
C ASN A 84 7.95 -3.61 -18.12
N GLY A 85 7.58 -3.30 -16.88
CA GLY A 85 8.51 -2.97 -15.80
C GLY A 85 8.87 -1.49 -15.71
N THR A 86 8.18 -0.60 -16.44
CA THR A 86 8.36 0.85 -16.26
C THR A 86 7.74 1.26 -14.94
N ILE A 87 8.56 1.80 -14.03
CA ILE A 87 8.11 2.37 -12.76
C ILE A 87 7.29 3.63 -13.05
N THR A 88 6.08 3.71 -12.51
CA THR A 88 5.16 4.82 -12.77
C THR A 88 5.09 5.78 -11.58
N ASN A 89 4.70 5.30 -10.41
CA ASN A 89 4.64 6.06 -9.17
C ASN A 89 4.76 5.13 -7.95
N TYR A 90 4.62 5.69 -6.76
CA TYR A 90 4.20 4.96 -5.57
C TYR A 90 2.83 5.47 -5.15
N VAL A 91 2.10 4.65 -4.41
CA VAL A 91 0.84 5.02 -3.77
C VAL A 91 0.96 4.92 -2.26
N THR A 92 0.38 5.90 -1.58
CA THR A 92 0.26 5.98 -0.12
C THR A 92 -1.06 6.68 0.19
N SER A 93 -1.64 6.42 1.35
CA SER A 93 -2.90 7.05 1.74
C SER A 93 -2.66 7.99 2.92
N LEU A 94 -3.54 8.01 3.94
CA LEU A 94 -3.26 8.77 5.16
C LEU A 94 -2.07 8.15 5.88
N GLU A 95 -1.11 8.98 6.26
CA GLU A 95 0.08 8.57 7.00
C GLU A 95 -0.01 9.03 8.45
N GLY A 96 0.40 8.17 9.37
CA GLY A 96 0.70 8.56 10.75
C GLY A 96 1.90 9.50 10.82
N ASN A 97 1.90 10.34 11.87
CA ASN A 97 2.88 11.41 12.03
C ASN A 97 4.26 10.92 12.50
N TYR A 98 4.36 9.68 12.98
CA TYR A 98 5.55 9.14 13.62
C TYR A 98 6.11 7.92 12.89
N GLY A 99 7.24 7.42 13.39
CA GLY A 99 8.01 6.32 12.80
C GLY A 99 8.82 6.65 11.56
N ASP A 100 9.65 5.68 11.17
CA ASP A 100 10.52 5.75 10.00
C ASP A 100 10.03 4.79 8.91
N TRP A 101 10.28 5.14 7.66
CA TRP A 101 10.05 4.22 6.55
C TRP A 101 11.10 3.11 6.56
N MET A 102 10.62 1.88 6.66
CA MET A 102 11.46 0.69 6.67
C MET A 102 11.97 0.33 5.27
N GLY A 103 12.60 -0.84 5.14
CA GLY A 103 13.08 -1.36 3.87
C GLY A 103 11.98 -1.47 2.81
N ILE A 104 12.39 -1.40 1.54
CA ILE A 104 11.49 -1.67 0.41
C ILE A 104 11.70 -3.14 0.00
N TYR A 105 10.62 -3.90 0.00
CA TYR A 105 10.61 -5.31 -0.37
C TYR A 105 9.87 -5.46 -1.68
N THR A 106 10.48 -6.12 -2.66
CA THR A 106 9.96 -6.22 -4.03
C THR A 106 9.59 -7.64 -4.38
N CYS A 107 8.46 -7.83 -5.08
CA CYS A 107 8.10 -9.13 -5.63
C CYS A 107 9.18 -9.65 -6.59
N PRO A 108 9.62 -10.90 -6.46
CA PRO A 108 10.66 -11.47 -7.30
C PRO A 108 10.16 -11.68 -8.74
N GLY A 109 11.10 -11.90 -9.66
CA GLY A 109 10.79 -12.24 -11.06
C GLY A 109 10.04 -11.16 -11.84
N GLY A 110 9.94 -9.95 -11.31
CA GLY A 110 9.12 -8.90 -11.91
C GLY A 110 7.61 -9.06 -11.61
N GLY A 111 7.23 -9.92 -10.66
CA GLY A 111 5.84 -10.12 -10.26
C GLY A 111 5.20 -8.89 -9.60
N PHE A 112 3.93 -9.07 -9.24
CA PHE A 112 3.06 -8.04 -8.69
C PHE A 112 2.31 -8.56 -7.46
N ILE A 113 1.87 -7.65 -6.61
CA ILE A 113 1.10 -7.94 -5.41
C ILE A 113 -0.32 -8.35 -5.79
N ASN A 114 -0.84 -9.41 -5.17
CA ASN A 114 -2.18 -9.95 -5.42
C ASN A 114 -2.99 -10.27 -4.16
N GLY A 115 -2.48 -9.92 -2.97
CA GLY A 115 -3.19 -10.13 -1.72
C GLY A 115 -2.39 -9.60 -0.53
N PHE A 116 -3.03 -9.56 0.63
CA PHE A 116 -2.40 -9.09 1.87
C PHE A 116 -3.06 -9.69 3.11
N ARG A 117 -2.38 -9.55 4.26
CA ARG A 117 -2.94 -9.72 5.60
C ARG A 117 -2.29 -8.74 6.56
N LEU A 118 -2.98 -8.43 7.65
CA LEU A 118 -2.47 -7.57 8.71
C LEU A 118 -2.20 -8.37 9.98
N ARG A 119 -1.17 -7.97 10.73
CA ARG A 119 -0.99 -8.35 12.13
C ARG A 119 -1.48 -7.20 12.97
N VAL A 120 -2.50 -7.43 13.80
CA VAL A 120 -3.18 -6.37 14.56
C VAL A 120 -3.16 -6.73 16.03
N PHE A 121 -2.85 -5.77 16.90
CA PHE A 121 -2.99 -5.99 18.35
C PHE A 121 -4.46 -6.20 18.70
N PRO A 122 -4.80 -7.28 19.43
CA PRO A 122 -6.18 -7.56 19.79
C PRO A 122 -6.70 -6.52 20.77
N ASP A 123 -8.00 -6.27 20.74
CA ASP A 123 -8.72 -5.41 21.68
C ASP A 123 -8.36 -5.76 23.13
N GLN A 124 -7.66 -4.84 23.80
CA GLN A 124 -7.26 -4.99 25.21
C GLN A 124 -8.35 -4.52 26.19
N GLY A 125 -9.55 -4.18 25.69
CA GLY A 125 -10.70 -3.78 26.48
C GLY A 125 -10.75 -2.28 26.80
N THR A 126 -11.62 -1.91 27.73
CA THR A 126 -12.05 -0.52 28.02
C THR A 126 -10.97 0.40 28.58
N PHE A 127 -9.79 -0.14 28.89
CA PHE A 127 -8.66 0.58 29.50
C PHE A 127 -7.33 0.28 28.79
N GLY A 128 -7.38 -0.36 27.61
CA GLY A 128 -6.20 -0.68 26.82
C GLY A 128 -6.13 0.22 25.60
N ASP A 129 -5.05 0.98 25.48
CA ASP A 129 -4.97 2.11 24.57
C ASP A 129 -4.51 1.72 23.14
N ASP A 130 -3.99 0.50 22.96
CA ASP A 130 -3.25 0.15 21.75
C ASP A 130 -4.04 -0.75 20.79
N PHE A 131 -4.63 -0.13 19.77
CA PHE A 131 -5.28 -0.81 18.64
C PHE A 131 -4.57 -0.40 17.36
N ALA A 132 -3.52 -1.14 17.00
CA ALA A 132 -2.68 -0.80 15.86
C ALA A 132 -2.32 -2.02 15.01
N VAL A 133 -2.21 -1.77 13.71
CA VAL A 133 -1.54 -2.67 12.76
C VAL A 133 -0.07 -2.72 13.15
N ASP A 134 0.36 -3.83 13.72
CA ASP A 134 1.74 -4.10 14.09
C ASP A 134 2.60 -4.47 12.88
N ASN A 135 2.02 -5.14 11.90
CA ASN A 135 2.72 -5.53 10.68
C ASN A 135 1.76 -5.75 9.50
N ILE A 136 2.29 -5.77 8.29
CA ILE A 136 1.60 -6.13 7.06
C ILE A 136 2.43 -7.14 6.29
N GLU A 137 1.75 -8.15 5.75
CA GLU A 137 2.31 -9.06 4.75
C GLU A 137 1.54 -8.93 3.45
N VAL A 138 2.26 -8.91 2.33
CA VAL A 138 1.66 -8.95 0.99
C VAL A 138 2.09 -10.20 0.25
N SER A 139 1.16 -10.76 -0.53
CA SER A 139 1.42 -11.89 -1.42
C SER A 139 1.77 -11.41 -2.81
N CYS A 140 2.80 -12.00 -3.40
CA CYS A 140 3.17 -11.83 -4.79
C CYS A 140 2.50 -12.88 -5.68
N SER A 141 2.44 -12.58 -6.98
CA SER A 141 1.86 -13.47 -8.00
C SER A 141 2.50 -14.86 -8.09
N ASP A 142 3.74 -15.03 -7.62
CA ASP A 142 4.46 -16.32 -7.56
C ASP A 142 4.30 -17.05 -6.21
N GLY A 143 3.50 -16.49 -5.28
CA GLY A 143 3.31 -17.01 -3.93
C GLY A 143 4.35 -16.55 -2.91
N THR A 144 5.36 -15.77 -3.31
CA THR A 144 6.29 -15.16 -2.37
C THR A 144 5.56 -14.19 -1.44
N ILE A 145 5.84 -14.25 -0.14
CA ILE A 145 5.31 -13.31 0.85
C ILE A 145 6.37 -12.26 1.17
N LEU A 146 6.01 -10.98 1.08
CA LEU A 146 6.82 -9.88 1.55
C LEU A 146 6.29 -9.42 2.91
N ASN A 147 7.15 -9.38 3.91
CA ASN A 147 6.80 -8.96 5.27
C ASN A 147 7.33 -7.54 5.51
N GLY A 148 6.45 -6.64 5.95
CA GLY A 148 6.75 -5.21 6.13
C GLY A 148 7.85 -4.92 7.16
N MET A 149 8.14 -5.89 8.03
CA MET A 149 9.16 -5.83 9.06
C MET A 149 10.34 -6.80 8.82
N ASP A 150 10.45 -7.45 7.65
CA ASP A 150 11.50 -8.47 7.40
C ASP A 150 12.92 -7.89 7.50
N GLY A 151 13.86 -8.66 8.04
CA GLY A 151 15.27 -8.24 8.15
C GLY A 151 15.51 -7.07 9.11
N ILE A 152 14.51 -6.68 9.91
CA ILE A 152 14.66 -5.71 10.99
C ILE A 152 15.02 -6.42 12.29
N ASN A 153 16.17 -6.04 12.86
CA ASN A 153 16.44 -6.26 14.26
C ASN A 153 16.05 -4.95 14.98
N PRO A 154 14.97 -4.95 15.79
CA PRO A 154 14.52 -3.77 16.53
C PRO A 154 15.58 -3.15 17.46
N GLN A 155 16.71 -3.82 17.67
CA GLN A 155 17.79 -3.41 18.57
C GLN A 155 19.02 -2.80 17.88
N THR A 156 19.03 -2.66 16.55
CA THR A 156 20.19 -2.10 15.84
C THR A 156 19.78 -0.97 14.91
N LYS A 157 20.38 0.22 15.10
CA LYS A 157 20.27 1.37 14.20
C LYS A 157 20.60 0.93 12.78
N HIS A 158 19.59 0.85 11.90
CA HIS A 158 19.75 0.28 10.56
C HIS A 158 20.71 1.15 9.72
N GLN A 159 21.81 0.54 9.26
CA GLN A 159 22.66 1.12 8.22
C GLN A 159 22.03 0.79 6.87
N THR A 160 21.14 1.66 6.40
CA THR A 160 20.63 1.65 5.02
C THR A 160 21.76 2.02 4.06
N THR A 161 22.32 1.05 3.34
CA THR A 161 23.16 1.35 2.19
C THR A 161 22.26 1.72 1.01
N GLY A 162 21.94 3.01 0.90
CA GLY A 162 21.15 3.55 -0.20
C GLY A 162 21.95 3.62 -1.51
N GLU A 163 21.38 3.08 -2.59
CA GLU A 163 21.80 3.41 -3.95
C GLU A 163 20.62 4.14 -4.63
N SER A 164 20.84 5.41 -4.98
CA SER A 164 19.83 6.27 -5.58
C SER A 164 19.67 5.99 -7.08
N VAL A 165 18.50 5.53 -7.51
CA VAL A 165 18.16 5.40 -8.94
C VAL A 165 17.42 6.67 -9.39
N LYS A 166 18.04 7.44 -10.29
CA LYS A 166 17.35 8.57 -10.95
C LYS A 166 16.41 8.00 -12.02
N VAL A 167 15.10 8.22 -11.87
CA VAL A 167 14.11 8.04 -12.93
C VAL A 167 13.83 9.43 -13.51
N GLU A 168 13.82 9.57 -14.84
CA GLU A 168 13.50 10.86 -15.47
C GLU A 168 12.10 11.32 -15.04
N GLY A 169 12.01 12.48 -14.41
CA GLY A 169 10.76 13.06 -13.88
C GLY A 169 10.57 12.96 -12.36
N GLY A 170 11.40 12.21 -11.64
CA GLY A 170 11.37 12.14 -10.17
C GLY A 170 12.41 11.17 -9.62
N VAL A 171 13.16 11.58 -8.60
CA VAL A 171 14.09 10.68 -7.91
C VAL A 171 13.27 9.73 -7.05
N MET A 172 13.22 8.45 -7.45
CA MET A 172 12.61 7.38 -6.67
C MET A 172 13.74 6.60 -5.98
N GLU A 173 13.86 6.73 -4.66
CA GLU A 173 14.76 5.88 -3.87
C GLU A 173 14.23 4.44 -3.89
N ALA A 174 14.79 3.60 -4.76
CA ALA A 174 14.56 2.17 -4.77
C ALA A 174 15.65 1.46 -3.94
N VAL A 175 15.41 1.28 -2.64
CA VAL A 175 16.28 0.50 -1.76
C VAL A 175 16.02 -0.99 -2.00
N ARG A 176 16.92 -1.69 -2.69
CA ARG A 176 16.90 -3.17 -2.71
C ARG A 176 17.55 -3.70 -1.44
N ALA A 177 16.75 -4.02 -0.43
CA ALA A 177 17.25 -4.80 0.71
C ALA A 177 17.34 -6.29 0.30
N ARG A 178 18.56 -6.85 0.23
CA ARG A 178 18.78 -8.30 0.31
C ARG A 178 19.36 -8.61 1.68
N LEU A 179 18.51 -8.97 2.64
CA LEU A 179 18.95 -9.37 3.97
C LEU A 179 18.62 -10.85 4.19
N ARG A 180 19.56 -11.57 4.81
CA ARG A 180 19.37 -12.95 5.22
C ARG A 180 18.42 -12.95 6.41
N SER A 181 17.36 -13.74 6.34
CA SER A 181 16.42 -13.93 7.44
C SER A 181 17.18 -14.38 8.70
N SER A 182 17.14 -13.56 9.74
CA SER A 182 17.43 -14.02 11.10
C SER A 182 16.15 -14.67 11.63
N PRO A 183 16.21 -15.84 12.29
CA PRO A 183 15.02 -16.42 12.91
C PRO A 183 14.46 -15.42 13.91
N GLU A 184 13.21 -14.99 13.70
CA GLU A 184 12.48 -14.12 14.60
C GLU A 184 12.45 -14.76 15.99
N ARG A 185 12.96 -14.07 17.01
CA ARG A 185 12.72 -14.46 18.40
C ARG A 185 11.33 -13.95 18.73
N GLU A 186 10.32 -14.79 18.53
CA GLU A 186 8.91 -14.54 18.84
C GLU A 186 8.78 -14.09 20.31
N THR A 187 8.71 -12.77 20.53
CA THR A 187 8.46 -12.21 21.87
C THR A 187 6.96 -12.11 22.09
N ARG A 188 6.49 -12.25 23.35
CA ARG A 188 5.06 -12.29 23.74
C ARG A 188 4.30 -10.95 23.55
N LEU A 189 4.75 -10.07 22.66
CA LEU A 189 4.30 -8.69 22.55
C LEU A 189 4.05 -8.28 21.08
N ASN A 190 3.53 -9.21 20.27
CA ASN A 190 3.12 -8.96 18.89
C ASN A 190 1.60 -9.12 18.77
N GLY A 191 1.00 -8.47 17.77
CA GLY A 191 -0.40 -8.68 17.43
C GLY A 191 -0.68 -10.06 16.83
N GLU A 192 -1.96 -10.33 16.53
CA GLU A 192 -2.39 -11.56 15.87
C GLU A 192 -2.55 -11.35 14.36
N TRP A 193 -2.08 -12.32 13.57
CA TRP A 193 -2.27 -12.31 12.13
C TRP A 193 -3.73 -12.62 11.77
N GLY A 194 -4.29 -11.80 10.88
CA GLY A 194 -5.54 -12.09 10.19
C GLY A 194 -5.35 -13.12 9.08
N THR A 195 -6.42 -13.34 8.33
CA THR A 195 -6.37 -14.21 7.14
C THR A 195 -5.84 -13.46 5.93
N PHE A 196 -5.20 -14.20 5.01
CA PHE A 196 -4.87 -13.64 3.71
C PHE A 196 -6.12 -13.42 2.88
N VAL A 197 -6.29 -12.20 2.41
CA VAL A 197 -7.28 -11.82 1.40
C VAL A 197 -6.58 -11.56 0.08
N TYR A 198 -7.19 -12.02 -1.01
CA TYR A 198 -6.61 -11.99 -2.34
C TYR A 198 -7.54 -11.28 -3.32
N CYS A 199 -6.96 -10.62 -4.31
CA CYS A 199 -7.68 -10.17 -5.48
C CYS A 199 -8.32 -11.37 -6.22
N SER A 200 -9.39 -11.11 -6.97
CA SER A 200 -9.97 -12.10 -7.88
C SER A 200 -8.91 -12.67 -8.85
N PRO A 201 -9.06 -13.92 -9.33
CA PRO A 201 -8.05 -14.57 -10.17
C PRO A 201 -7.63 -13.72 -11.38
N GLY A 202 -6.33 -13.49 -11.52
CA GLY A 202 -5.76 -12.68 -12.61
C GLY A 202 -5.58 -11.20 -12.28
N MET A 203 -6.34 -10.64 -11.33
CA MET A 203 -6.21 -9.24 -10.91
C MET A 203 -4.95 -9.01 -10.06
N LYS A 204 -4.52 -7.75 -9.98
CA LYS A 204 -3.38 -7.30 -9.17
C LYS A 204 -3.73 -6.04 -8.42
N VAL A 205 -3.06 -5.81 -7.30
CA VAL A 205 -3.23 -4.58 -6.52
C VAL A 205 -2.73 -3.39 -7.32
N ALA A 206 -3.53 -2.34 -7.40
CA ALA A 206 -3.18 -1.07 -8.05
C ALA A 206 -3.67 0.15 -7.27
N GLY A 207 -4.07 0.00 -6.02
CA GLY A 207 -4.42 1.12 -5.17
C GLY A 207 -4.46 0.76 -3.70
N ILE A 208 -4.46 1.78 -2.86
CA ILE A 208 -4.47 1.66 -1.41
C ILE A 208 -5.32 2.74 -0.76
N ARG A 209 -5.93 2.40 0.37
CA ARG A 209 -6.50 3.35 1.32
C ARG A 209 -6.19 2.89 2.73
N THR A 210 -5.71 3.79 3.57
CA THR A 210 -5.40 3.52 4.98
C THR A 210 -6.41 4.19 5.89
N VAL A 211 -6.55 3.64 7.09
CA VAL A 211 -7.24 4.28 8.22
C VAL A 211 -6.20 4.52 9.30
N VAL A 212 -6.13 5.77 9.77
CA VAL A 212 -5.14 6.19 10.77
C VAL A 212 -5.85 6.91 11.89
N GLU A 213 -5.60 6.48 13.12
CA GLU A 213 -5.92 7.26 14.31
C GLU A 213 -4.89 8.39 14.43
N GLN A 214 -5.34 9.64 14.54
CA GLN A 214 -4.44 10.78 14.73
C GLN A 214 -4.56 11.21 16.20
N GLY A 215 -3.50 10.98 16.99
CA GLY A 215 -3.45 11.42 18.38
C GLY A 215 -3.60 12.94 18.48
N HIS A 216 -4.51 13.42 19.35
CA HIS A 216 -4.75 14.86 19.52
C HIS A 216 -3.76 15.52 20.51
N ILE A 217 -3.09 14.76 21.38
CA ILE A 217 -2.21 15.32 22.42
C ILE A 217 -1.05 14.40 22.86
N SER A 218 -0.91 13.21 22.25
CA SER A 218 0.14 12.24 22.57
C SER A 218 0.29 11.28 21.38
N ASP A 219 1.49 10.77 21.19
CA ASP A 219 2.01 9.63 20.40
C ASP A 219 1.10 8.52 19.80
N ASP A 220 -0.21 8.51 20.03
CA ASP A 220 -1.14 7.45 19.61
C ASP A 220 -1.47 7.42 18.10
N ALA A 221 -0.65 8.04 17.25
CA ALA A 221 -0.90 7.97 15.81
C ALA A 221 -0.58 6.56 15.29
N GLY A 222 -1.62 5.79 14.97
CA GLY A 222 -1.50 4.38 14.57
C GLY A 222 -2.32 4.07 13.32
N LEU A 223 -1.73 3.32 12.40
CA LEU A 223 -2.44 2.66 11.32
C LEU A 223 -3.37 1.62 11.93
N THR A 224 -4.67 1.72 11.67
CA THR A 224 -5.68 0.82 12.24
C THR A 224 -6.27 -0.13 11.21
N ASP A 225 -6.25 0.24 9.93
CA ASP A 225 -6.73 -0.62 8.83
C ASP A 225 -6.11 -0.24 7.47
N VAL A 226 -6.14 -1.19 6.55
CA VAL A 226 -5.69 -1.06 5.16
C VAL A 226 -6.72 -1.73 4.23
N THR A 227 -7.14 -1.00 3.21
CA THR A 227 -7.87 -1.54 2.05
C THR A 227 -6.98 -1.47 0.82
N LEU A 228 -6.89 -2.57 0.07
CA LEU A 228 -6.21 -2.58 -1.23
C LEU A 228 -7.24 -2.68 -2.35
N TYR A 229 -6.92 -2.06 -3.49
CA TYR A 229 -7.78 -2.04 -4.66
C TYR A 229 -7.13 -2.80 -5.80
N CYS A 230 -7.87 -3.73 -6.39
CA CYS A 230 -7.43 -4.63 -7.44
C CYS A 230 -8.04 -4.25 -8.78
N ILE A 231 -7.28 -4.47 -9.85
CA ILE A 231 -7.71 -4.33 -11.26
C ILE A 231 -7.16 -5.48 -12.11
#